data_AF-A0A2P8HAY1-F1
#
_entry.id   AF-A0A2P8HAY1-F1
#
_cell.length_a   1.000
_cell.length_b   1.000
_cell.length_c   1.000
_cell.angle_alpha   90.00
_cell.angle_beta   90.00
_cell.angle_gamma   90.00
#
_symmetry.space_group_name_H-M   'P 1'
#
loop_
_entity.id
_entity.type
_entity.pdbx_description
1 polymer ?
#
loop_
_entity_poly.entity_id
_entity_poly.type
_entity_poly.pdbx_seq_one_letter_code
_entity_poly.pdbx_strand_id
1 'polypeptide(L)'
;MKILPTITVFCWLICLQCYAFGQRYPLSRDTVPHKNNGLFRKIGEYRDSMRHKDYRQAFMKRITRQDVREPSNDNDSTIIKSEAYFTPFAGKVIRNIYYRKVKVFGPSNINDTAFTTSMQLVHLANRLHYDSREWVIRQSLFFREDQRLDPFEFADNERYLRNRPFIQDARIYVMNADATSDSLDIEVVTKDLYEYGAELSQFSEKDVRANVSNNDLFGAGQGLKVGMQWRSDFTPTWNTEARYTKYNVAGSFIDVSAGYTTLNNYMPLDTNVYEGTYFISLNRPLYRNSAKLVGGFTLANSWSINIRGAQPQEEDSLYRDYRYTVVDGWIGYNFINNYKHDGTIGHKPNFAILARHYNLSFQRKPGQTRFKDDPVYNNHRYYMLELQAYRIDYFKAHYFFGFGRTEDIPLGFNISATTGWESWKYRRRLYSGMEAQKFWLTKRQGLFNTTVGVSTFWLNNATEDAVMHARLEYYSRLVSFKKARFRQFLTIDYLNSPDPFFFKPLNINMDAGILGFRNTRLNGYQRLNMGSETVYYSPFKLLGFKFNFFTSLQASMITAKNDDLLRNPVYLGVGGGFRVRNENLALNTIKVSGYYYPNAPYPVKKLMLEITTIVDFRFDVSALRSPSFLSFK
;
A
#
# COMPACT_ATOMS: atom_id res chain seq x y z
N MET A 1 22.46 56.07 -12.40
CA MET A 1 21.94 55.30 -13.54
C MET A 1 22.60 53.92 -13.49
N LYS A 2 21.79 52.85 -13.53
CA LYS A 2 22.16 51.43 -13.75
C LYS A 2 22.89 50.62 -12.63
N ILE A 3 22.32 49.42 -12.40
CA ILE A 3 22.94 48.10 -12.08
C ILE A 3 22.85 47.55 -10.62
N LEU A 4 22.14 46.41 -10.50
CA LEU A 4 22.15 45.31 -9.50
C LEU A 4 23.59 44.72 -9.29
N PRO A 5 23.89 43.65 -8.49
CA PRO A 5 23.17 42.90 -7.43
C PRO A 5 24.11 42.53 -6.22
N THR A 6 23.69 41.55 -5.38
CA THR A 6 24.50 40.64 -4.52
C THR A 6 25.14 41.24 -3.25
N ILE A 7 25.40 40.57 -2.12
CA ILE A 7 25.12 39.27 -1.47
C ILE A 7 25.67 39.44 -0.02
N THR A 8 25.04 38.77 0.96
CA THR A 8 25.59 38.34 2.28
C THR A 8 26.03 39.30 3.40
N VAL A 9 25.74 38.81 4.62
CA VAL A 9 26.48 38.97 5.89
C VAL A 9 26.26 40.28 6.64
N PHE A 10 25.46 40.19 7.70
CA PHE A 10 25.72 40.97 8.90
C PHE A 10 25.83 40.03 10.10
N CYS A 11 27.08 39.77 10.46
CA CYS A 11 27.49 39.23 11.74
C CYS A 11 27.44 40.39 12.75
N TRP A 12 26.83 40.15 13.90
CA TRP A 12 27.27 40.57 15.23
C TRP A 12 27.78 42.01 15.44
N LEU A 13 27.14 42.73 16.37
CA LEU A 13 27.76 43.13 17.64
C LEU A 13 26.69 43.65 18.62
N ILE A 14 26.69 43.02 19.80
CA ILE A 14 26.62 43.64 21.14
C ILE A 14 25.35 44.41 21.51
N CYS A 15 24.61 43.84 22.47
CA CYS A 15 24.47 44.56 23.74
C CYS A 15 24.36 43.57 24.91
N LEU A 16 25.27 43.75 25.86
CA LEU A 16 25.26 43.19 27.20
C LEU A 16 23.89 43.41 27.87
N GLN A 17 23.40 42.41 28.59
CA GLN A 17 23.01 42.64 29.97
C GLN A 17 23.08 41.34 30.79
N CYS A 18 23.90 41.42 31.82
CA CYS A 18 24.18 40.41 32.84
C CYS A 18 22.97 40.12 33.74
N TYR A 19 22.86 38.84 34.09
CA TYR A 19 22.51 38.25 35.39
C TYR A 19 21.38 38.85 36.25
N ALA A 20 20.35 38.03 36.50
CA ALA A 20 20.00 37.61 37.85
C ALA A 20 19.20 36.29 37.81
N PHE A 21 19.81 35.21 38.32
CA PHE A 21 19.15 33.95 38.60
C PHE A 21 18.32 34.10 39.87
N GLY A 22 17.00 33.97 39.76
CA GLY A 22 16.09 33.80 40.90
C GLY A 22 15.42 32.43 40.84
N GLN A 23 15.96 31.45 41.57
CA GLN A 23 15.29 30.19 41.84
C GLN A 23 14.05 30.45 42.71
N ARG A 24 12.85 30.37 42.12
CA ARG A 24 11.59 30.25 42.88
C ARG A 24 11.27 28.77 43.06
N TYR A 25 11.35 28.30 44.30
CA TYR A 25 10.80 27.01 44.72
C TYR A 25 9.28 26.99 44.50
N PRO A 26 8.67 25.87 44.06
CA PRO A 26 7.22 25.77 44.04
C PRO A 26 6.70 25.64 45.48
N LEU A 27 5.82 26.58 45.87
CA LEU A 27 5.06 26.52 47.11
C LEU A 27 4.22 25.24 47.18
N SER A 28 4.34 24.54 48.30
CA SER A 28 3.43 23.47 48.73
C SER A 28 1.99 23.94 48.65
N ARG A 29 1.13 23.20 47.94
CA ARG A 29 -0.33 23.42 47.97
C ARG A 29 -0.91 22.58 49.11
N ASP A 30 -1.47 23.27 50.11
CA ASP A 30 -2.27 22.67 51.17
C ASP A 30 -3.43 21.85 50.61
N THR A 31 -3.57 20.65 51.15
CA THR A 31 -4.65 19.70 50.86
C THR A 31 -5.93 20.13 51.58
N VAL A 32 -6.80 20.88 50.89
CA VAL A 32 -8.21 21.02 51.29
C VAL A 32 -9.04 20.00 50.50
N PRO A 33 -9.84 19.13 51.15
CA PRO A 33 -10.57 18.09 50.44
C PRO A 33 -11.66 18.72 49.55
N HIS A 34 -11.54 18.54 48.24
CA HIS A 34 -12.53 19.04 47.29
C HIS A 34 -13.78 18.14 47.28
N LYS A 35 -14.90 18.76 47.64
CA LYS A 35 -16.27 18.27 47.57
C LYS A 35 -16.61 17.77 46.15
N ASN A 36 -17.44 16.74 46.05
CA ASN A 36 -17.88 16.11 44.80
C ASN A 36 -18.45 17.13 43.80
N ASN A 37 -17.69 17.44 42.74
CA ASN A 37 -18.06 18.43 41.72
C ASN A 37 -18.37 17.73 40.37
N GLY A 38 -19.55 18.03 39.82
CA GLY A 38 -20.13 17.40 38.63
C GLY A 38 -19.36 17.60 37.31
N LEU A 39 -19.64 16.72 36.35
CA LEU A 39 -18.96 16.59 35.05
C LEU A 39 -18.86 17.91 34.26
N PHE A 40 -19.93 18.72 34.26
CA PHE A 40 -20.01 19.95 33.47
C PHE A 40 -19.07 21.06 33.94
N ARG A 41 -18.82 21.16 35.26
CA ARG A 41 -17.85 22.13 35.80
C ARG A 41 -16.41 21.69 35.57
N LYS A 42 -16.13 20.38 35.60
CA LYS A 42 -14.83 19.82 35.19
C LYS A 42 -14.54 20.11 33.71
N ILE A 43 -15.54 20.06 32.83
CA ILE A 43 -15.40 20.44 31.42
C ILE A 43 -15.12 21.94 31.27
N GLY A 44 -15.78 22.79 32.06
CA GLY A 44 -15.52 24.25 32.11
C GLY A 44 -14.11 24.60 32.59
N GLU A 45 -13.68 24.03 33.73
CA GLU A 45 -12.34 24.21 34.29
C GLU A 45 -11.25 23.60 33.36
N TYR A 46 -11.56 22.51 32.64
CA TYR A 46 -10.68 21.93 31.62
C TYR A 46 -10.58 22.80 30.36
N ARG A 47 -11.69 23.43 29.93
CA ARG A 47 -11.69 24.40 28.82
C ARG A 47 -10.87 25.65 29.17
N ASP A 48 -10.99 26.14 30.41
CA ASP A 48 -10.28 27.33 30.88
C ASP A 48 -8.80 27.04 31.20
N SER A 49 -8.45 25.84 31.67
CA SER A 49 -7.06 25.40 31.78
C SER A 49 -6.42 25.20 30.40
N MET A 50 -7.18 24.72 29.42
CA MET A 50 -6.83 24.73 28.00
C MET A 50 -6.78 26.13 27.38
N ARG A 51 -6.92 27.25 28.13
CA ARG A 51 -6.56 28.60 27.68
C ARG A 51 -5.17 29.05 28.13
N HIS A 52 -4.60 28.41 29.16
CA HIS A 52 -3.29 28.75 29.71
C HIS A 52 -2.17 28.07 28.93
N LYS A 53 -1.18 28.85 28.46
CA LYS A 53 -0.07 28.37 27.61
C LYS A 53 0.74 27.27 28.30
N ASP A 54 1.01 27.41 29.60
CA ASP A 54 1.84 26.46 30.36
C ASP A 54 1.11 25.14 30.61
N TYR A 55 -0.20 25.19 30.87
CA TYR A 55 -1.01 23.99 30.99
C TYR A 55 -1.15 23.27 29.65
N ARG A 56 -1.36 24.00 28.53
CA ARG A 56 -1.31 23.43 27.18
C ARG A 56 0.03 22.77 26.90
N GLN A 57 1.14 23.42 27.24
CA GLN A 57 2.48 22.85 27.03
C GLN A 57 2.71 21.62 27.89
N ALA A 58 2.35 21.63 29.18
CA ALA A 58 2.48 20.49 30.07
C ALA A 58 1.57 19.32 29.66
N PHE A 59 0.34 19.61 29.25
CA PHE A 59 -0.63 18.64 28.75
C PHE A 59 -0.18 18.04 27.40
N MET A 60 0.23 18.88 26.45
CA MET A 60 0.81 18.43 25.18
C MET A 60 2.08 17.63 25.43
N LYS A 61 2.95 18.03 26.36
CA LYS A 61 4.16 17.28 26.71
C LYS A 61 3.84 15.90 27.32
N ARG A 62 2.82 15.84 28.19
CA ARG A 62 2.34 14.59 28.82
C ARG A 62 1.71 13.62 27.82
N ILE A 63 1.00 14.13 26.82
CA ILE A 63 0.29 13.31 25.82
C ILE A 63 1.17 12.94 24.63
N THR A 64 2.05 13.84 24.21
CA THR A 64 2.94 13.59 23.06
C THR A 64 4.19 12.79 23.44
N ARG A 65 4.60 12.78 24.73
CA ARG A 65 5.86 12.16 25.21
C ARG A 65 7.06 12.49 24.31
N GLN A 66 7.15 13.75 23.83
CA GLN A 66 8.22 14.24 22.94
C GLN A 66 9.65 14.05 23.48
N ASP A 67 9.81 13.77 24.78
CA ASP A 67 11.10 13.60 25.46
C ASP A 67 11.57 12.13 25.57
N VAL A 68 10.75 11.15 25.17
CA VAL A 68 11.27 9.78 25.01
C VAL A 68 12.10 9.78 23.73
N ARG A 69 13.42 9.81 23.87
CA ARG A 69 14.33 9.62 22.74
C ARG A 69 13.96 8.28 22.09
N GLU A 70 13.39 8.31 20.88
CA GLU A 70 13.44 7.13 20.02
C GLU A 70 14.93 6.79 19.89
N PRO A 71 15.37 5.57 20.24
CA PRO A 71 16.78 5.21 20.13
C PRO A 71 17.19 5.47 18.67
N SER A 72 18.10 6.44 18.51
CA SER A 72 18.72 6.72 17.23
C SER A 72 19.69 5.58 16.95
N ASN A 73 19.20 4.53 16.29
CA ASN A 73 20.12 3.69 15.55
C ASN A 73 20.61 4.55 14.39
N ASP A 74 21.85 5.02 14.44
CA ASP A 74 22.50 5.74 13.33
C ASP A 74 22.53 4.92 12.02
N ASN A 75 22.16 3.64 12.08
CA ASN A 75 21.93 2.75 10.95
C ASN A 75 20.53 2.85 10.31
N ASP A 76 19.64 3.76 10.74
CA ASP A 76 18.27 3.89 10.21
C ASP A 76 18.21 4.32 8.72
N SER A 77 19.35 4.73 8.17
CA SER A 77 19.51 5.14 6.77
C SER A 77 20.23 4.11 5.90
N THR A 78 20.73 3.01 6.47
CA THR A 78 21.53 2.02 5.72
C THR A 78 20.66 0.88 5.21
N ILE A 79 20.79 0.62 3.91
CA ILE A 79 20.10 -0.46 3.21
C ILE A 79 20.88 -1.74 3.51
N ILE A 80 20.52 -2.44 4.58
CA ILE A 80 21.19 -3.68 5.04
C ILE A 80 20.51 -4.88 4.40
N LYS A 81 21.32 -5.80 3.87
CA LYS A 81 20.86 -7.09 3.35
C LYS A 81 20.14 -7.89 4.43
N SER A 82 18.95 -8.39 4.12
CA SER A 82 18.12 -9.06 5.12
C SER A 82 18.74 -10.38 5.60
N GLU A 83 19.47 -11.07 4.72
CA GLU A 83 20.11 -12.37 4.95
C GLU A 83 21.45 -12.27 5.71
N ALA A 84 22.09 -11.10 5.71
CA ALA A 84 23.46 -10.94 6.22
C ALA A 84 23.61 -11.30 7.72
N TYR A 85 22.54 -11.13 8.51
CA TYR A 85 22.53 -11.53 9.92
C TYR A 85 22.60 -13.06 10.11
N PHE A 86 22.03 -13.81 9.17
CA PHE A 86 21.92 -15.27 9.26
C PHE A 86 23.09 -16.00 8.59
N THR A 87 23.82 -15.35 7.68
CA THR A 87 24.96 -15.93 6.96
C THR A 87 26.01 -16.63 7.85
N PRO A 88 26.40 -16.09 9.02
CA PRO A 88 27.38 -16.76 9.90
C PRO A 88 26.91 -18.09 10.50
N PHE A 89 25.60 -18.35 10.47
CA PHE A 89 24.99 -19.55 11.06
C PHE A 89 24.52 -20.57 10.00
N ALA A 90 24.84 -20.33 8.72
CA ALA A 90 24.42 -21.17 7.62
C ALA A 90 24.81 -22.64 7.84
N GLY A 91 23.85 -23.55 7.64
CA GLY A 91 24.09 -24.99 7.74
C GLY A 91 24.01 -25.60 9.15
N LYS A 92 24.00 -24.79 10.22
CA LYS A 92 23.79 -25.29 11.60
C LYS A 92 22.38 -25.86 11.78
N VAL A 93 22.22 -26.83 12.68
CA VAL A 93 20.94 -27.52 12.91
C VAL A 93 20.09 -26.76 13.93
N ILE A 94 18.80 -26.57 13.63
CA ILE A 94 17.84 -25.94 14.52
C ILE A 94 17.37 -26.96 15.55
N ARG A 95 17.67 -26.73 16.83
CA ARG A 95 17.26 -27.61 17.92
C ARG A 95 15.84 -27.29 18.39
N ASN A 96 15.63 -26.08 18.90
CA ASN A 96 14.35 -25.64 19.44
C ASN A 96 13.92 -24.30 18.84
N ILE A 97 12.61 -24.11 18.69
CA ILE A 97 12.02 -22.83 18.26
C ILE A 97 11.13 -22.28 19.38
N TYR A 98 11.52 -21.12 19.91
CA TYR A 98 10.77 -20.37 20.92
C TYR A 98 9.96 -19.25 20.28
N TYR A 99 8.77 -18.98 20.82
CA TYR A 99 7.90 -17.92 20.33
C TYR A 99 7.70 -16.87 21.41
N ARG A 100 7.98 -15.60 21.07
CA ARG A 100 7.80 -14.46 21.96
C ARG A 100 6.92 -13.41 21.30
N LYS A 101 5.84 -13.04 21.98
CA LYS A 101 4.90 -12.03 21.49
C LYS A 101 5.10 -10.72 22.22
N VAL A 102 5.28 -9.65 21.46
CA VAL A 102 5.40 -8.29 21.99
C VAL A 102 4.03 -7.63 21.98
N LYS A 103 3.68 -6.96 23.09
CA LYS A 103 2.41 -6.24 23.22
C LYS A 103 2.24 -5.20 22.10
N VAL A 104 1.04 -5.15 21.52
CA VAL A 104 0.65 -4.24 20.43
C VAL A 104 0.97 -2.77 20.77
N PHE A 105 0.52 -2.30 21.93
CA PHE A 105 0.85 -0.96 22.44
C PHE A 105 2.07 -1.00 23.38
N GLY A 106 3.11 -1.71 22.96
CA GLY A 106 4.43 -1.76 23.57
C GLY A 106 5.42 -0.77 22.94
N PRO A 107 6.73 -1.06 23.01
CA PRO A 107 7.75 -0.21 22.40
C PRO A 107 7.54 -0.07 20.89
N SER A 108 7.97 1.06 20.32
CA SER A 108 7.94 1.27 18.86
C SER A 108 8.91 0.36 18.12
N ASN A 109 10.02 0.00 18.74
CA ASN A 109 11.00 -0.95 18.24
C ASN A 109 10.83 -2.31 18.95
N ILE A 110 10.72 -3.40 18.20
CA ILE A 110 10.61 -4.75 18.75
C ILE A 110 11.84 -5.17 19.58
N ASN A 111 13.00 -4.55 19.32
CA ASN A 111 14.24 -4.78 20.05
C ASN A 111 14.27 -4.11 21.44
N ASP A 112 13.36 -3.18 21.73
CA ASP A 112 13.34 -2.47 23.01
C ASP A 112 12.55 -3.27 24.05
N THR A 113 13.22 -3.74 25.10
CA THR A 113 12.61 -4.53 26.17
C THR A 113 12.26 -3.72 27.41
N ALA A 114 12.60 -2.42 27.45
CA ALA A 114 12.49 -1.57 28.65
C ALA A 114 11.21 -0.71 28.69
N PHE A 115 10.32 -0.85 27.69
CA PHE A 115 9.15 0.03 27.58
C PHE A 115 8.12 -0.19 28.68
N THR A 116 7.80 0.89 29.39
CA THR A 116 6.67 0.94 30.34
C THR A 116 5.75 2.13 30.03
N THR A 117 4.46 1.96 30.29
CA THR A 117 3.47 3.04 30.08
C THR A 117 2.52 3.17 31.25
N SER A 118 2.30 4.41 31.69
CA SER A 118 1.36 4.76 32.77
C SER A 118 -0.07 5.01 32.28
N MET A 119 -0.36 4.83 30.98
CA MET A 119 -1.68 5.14 30.40
C MET A 119 -2.66 3.98 30.58
N GLN A 120 -3.71 4.18 31.37
CA GLN A 120 -4.76 3.17 31.63
C GLN A 120 -5.48 2.72 30.35
N LEU A 121 -5.72 3.61 29.39
CA LEU A 121 -6.33 3.26 28.11
C LEU A 121 -5.50 2.25 27.32
N VAL A 122 -4.17 2.36 27.37
CA VAL A 122 -3.25 1.41 26.72
C VAL A 122 -3.33 0.03 27.38
N HIS A 123 -3.44 -0.01 28.72
CA HIS A 123 -3.62 -1.27 29.45
C HIS A 123 -4.97 -1.93 29.16
N LEU A 124 -6.04 -1.14 29.03
CA LEU A 124 -7.36 -1.64 28.63
C LEU A 124 -7.34 -2.18 27.20
N ALA A 125 -6.76 -1.44 26.25
CA ALA A 125 -6.66 -1.87 24.86
C ALA A 125 -5.85 -3.17 24.73
N ASN A 126 -4.69 -3.27 25.40
CA ASN A 126 -3.91 -4.52 25.43
C ASN A 126 -4.66 -5.69 26.10
N ARG A 127 -5.64 -5.43 26.98
CA ARG A 127 -6.46 -6.48 27.60
C ARG A 127 -7.58 -6.97 26.67
N LEU A 128 -8.08 -6.09 25.80
CA LEU A 128 -9.14 -6.41 24.83
C LEU A 128 -8.60 -7.03 23.53
N HIS A 129 -7.29 -6.88 23.28
CA HIS A 129 -6.59 -7.50 22.16
C HIS A 129 -6.48 -9.02 22.32
N TYR A 130 -6.72 -9.75 21.24
CA TYR A 130 -6.36 -11.16 21.13
C TYR A 130 -5.02 -11.31 20.41
N ASP A 131 -4.01 -11.81 21.14
CA ASP A 131 -2.72 -12.12 20.52
C ASP A 131 -2.87 -13.28 19.50
N SER A 132 -2.13 -13.18 18.39
CA SER A 132 -1.99 -14.25 17.40
C SER A 132 -1.60 -15.56 18.10
N ARG A 133 -2.32 -16.64 17.85
CA ARG A 133 -2.04 -17.95 18.44
C ARG A 133 -0.71 -18.49 17.90
N GLU A 134 0.03 -19.19 18.75
CA GLU A 134 1.35 -19.72 18.39
C GLU A 134 1.30 -20.66 17.19
N TRP A 135 0.26 -21.48 17.08
CA TRP A 135 0.07 -22.38 15.94
C TRP A 135 -0.06 -21.64 14.60
N VAL A 136 -0.59 -20.40 14.59
CA VAL A 136 -0.68 -19.56 13.38
C VAL A 136 0.71 -19.11 12.94
N ILE A 137 1.53 -18.69 13.90
CA ILE A 137 2.91 -18.28 13.66
C ILE A 137 3.73 -19.48 13.19
N ARG A 138 3.63 -20.62 13.89
CA ARG A 138 4.31 -21.87 13.53
C ARG A 138 3.95 -22.36 12.12
N GLN A 139 2.68 -22.32 11.73
CA GLN A 139 2.24 -22.68 10.37
C GLN A 139 2.77 -21.72 9.29
N SER A 140 3.18 -20.52 9.69
CA SER A 140 3.72 -19.48 8.79
C SER A 140 5.25 -19.53 8.67
N LEU A 141 5.93 -20.37 9.44
CA LEU A 141 7.37 -20.60 9.33
C LEU A 141 7.70 -21.51 8.13
N PHE A 142 8.83 -21.24 7.46
CA PHE A 142 9.32 -22.05 6.35
C PHE A 142 10.25 -23.18 6.80
N PHE A 143 10.81 -23.04 8.00
CA PHE A 143 11.70 -24.00 8.64
C PHE A 143 11.02 -24.68 9.83
N ARG A 144 11.61 -25.79 10.27
CA ARG A 144 11.19 -26.58 11.44
C ARG A 144 12.41 -26.96 12.27
N GLU A 145 12.15 -27.47 13.47
CA GLU A 145 13.16 -28.16 14.28
C GLU A 145 13.78 -29.31 13.48
N ASP A 146 15.04 -29.62 13.78
CA ASP A 146 15.90 -30.60 13.12
C ASP A 146 16.27 -30.28 11.65
N GLN A 147 15.96 -29.08 11.16
CA GLN A 147 16.39 -28.62 9.84
C GLN A 147 17.66 -27.76 9.92
N ARG A 148 18.38 -27.69 8.80
CA ARG A 148 19.54 -26.80 8.68
C ARG A 148 19.09 -25.38 8.39
N LEU A 149 19.75 -24.41 9.02
CA LEU A 149 19.48 -22.99 8.81
C LEU A 149 19.92 -22.56 7.40
N ASP A 150 18.96 -22.05 6.61
CA ASP A 150 19.18 -21.33 5.36
C ASP A 150 18.99 -19.82 5.58
N PRO A 151 20.05 -18.99 5.41
CA PRO A 151 19.97 -17.54 5.61
C PRO A 151 18.89 -16.84 4.77
N PHE A 152 18.66 -17.29 3.53
CA PHE A 152 17.66 -16.68 2.64
C PHE A 152 16.25 -17.05 3.07
N GLU A 153 16.05 -18.29 3.51
CA GLU A 153 14.74 -18.75 4.01
C GLU A 153 14.32 -17.99 5.27
N PHE A 154 15.25 -17.75 6.20
CA PHE A 154 14.99 -16.97 7.42
C PHE A 154 14.67 -15.50 7.11
N ALA A 155 15.43 -14.88 6.21
CA ALA A 155 15.18 -13.50 5.78
C ALA A 155 13.82 -13.36 5.06
N ASP A 156 13.48 -14.30 4.18
CA ASP A 156 12.19 -14.35 3.51
C ASP A 156 11.05 -14.61 4.51
N ASN A 157 11.27 -15.42 5.55
CA ASN A 157 10.24 -15.73 6.53
C ASN A 157 9.88 -14.51 7.39
N GLU A 158 10.88 -13.75 7.84
CA GLU A 158 10.65 -12.47 8.50
C GLU A 158 9.77 -11.53 7.66
N ARG A 159 10.08 -11.39 6.36
CA ARG A 159 9.29 -10.58 5.42
C ARG A 159 7.88 -11.14 5.27
N TYR A 160 7.76 -12.46 5.11
CA TYR A 160 6.47 -13.13 4.94
C TYR A 160 5.53 -12.89 6.13
N LEU A 161 6.07 -12.97 7.36
CA LEU A 161 5.35 -12.65 8.59
C LEU A 161 4.95 -11.16 8.61
N ARG A 162 5.86 -10.22 8.33
CA ARG A 162 5.55 -8.77 8.25
C ARG A 162 4.52 -8.41 7.16
N ASN A 163 4.38 -9.26 6.15
CA ASN A 163 3.39 -9.09 5.08
C ASN A 163 2.00 -9.64 5.43
N ARG A 164 1.84 -10.30 6.59
CA ARG A 164 0.52 -10.67 7.09
C ARG A 164 -0.23 -9.43 7.62
N PRO A 165 -1.54 -9.31 7.40
CA PRO A 165 -2.30 -8.11 7.76
C PRO A 165 -2.50 -7.90 9.27
N PHE A 166 -2.16 -8.91 10.07
CA PHE A 166 -2.26 -8.89 11.54
C PHE A 166 -0.90 -8.77 12.25
N ILE A 167 0.22 -8.81 11.52
CA ILE A 167 1.56 -8.67 12.08
C ILE A 167 2.12 -7.30 11.69
N GLN A 168 2.55 -6.54 12.70
CA GLN A 168 3.20 -5.24 12.51
C GLN A 168 4.69 -5.41 12.19
N ASP A 169 5.37 -6.23 12.98
CA ASP A 169 6.81 -6.52 12.85
C ASP A 169 7.10 -7.95 13.28
N ALA A 170 8.14 -8.54 12.70
CA ALA A 170 8.62 -9.87 13.02
C ALA A 170 10.15 -9.93 12.89
N ARG A 171 10.77 -10.58 13.87
CA ARG A 171 12.22 -10.81 13.94
C ARG A 171 12.50 -12.24 14.32
N ILE A 172 13.56 -12.79 13.74
CA ILE A 172 14.06 -14.10 14.11
C ILE A 172 15.46 -13.92 14.66
N TYR A 173 15.67 -14.30 15.92
CA TYR A 173 16.97 -14.27 16.57
C TYR A 173 17.54 -15.67 16.67
N VAL A 174 18.85 -15.77 16.46
CA VAL A 174 19.60 -16.98 16.75
C VAL A 174 20.06 -16.91 18.19
N MET A 175 19.62 -17.86 19.00
CA MET A 175 19.95 -18.02 20.41
C MET A 175 21.04 -19.10 20.57
N ASN A 176 21.88 -18.96 21.60
CA ASN A 176 22.87 -19.97 22.00
C ASN A 176 23.80 -20.43 20.87
N ALA A 177 24.38 -19.49 20.13
CA ALA A 177 25.38 -19.78 19.12
C ALA A 177 26.79 -19.82 19.73
N ASP A 178 27.11 -20.84 20.52
CA ASP A 178 28.51 -21.08 20.85
C ASP A 178 29.28 -21.36 19.56
N ALA A 179 30.50 -20.82 19.46
CA ALA A 179 31.32 -20.91 18.25
C ALA A 179 31.60 -22.37 17.82
N THR A 180 31.55 -23.30 18.79
CA THR A 180 31.78 -24.74 18.62
C THR A 180 30.49 -25.56 18.51
N SER A 181 29.31 -24.96 18.64
CA SER A 181 28.06 -25.70 18.58
C SER A 181 27.60 -25.90 17.14
N ASP A 182 27.36 -27.16 16.78
CA ASP A 182 26.75 -27.60 15.51
C ASP A 182 25.23 -27.38 15.47
N SER A 183 24.64 -27.04 16.62
CA SER A 183 23.21 -26.76 16.79
C SER A 183 22.98 -25.35 17.33
N LEU A 184 21.79 -24.81 17.07
CA LEU A 184 21.36 -23.50 17.53
C LEU A 184 19.89 -23.53 17.96
N ASP A 185 19.51 -22.59 18.81
CA ASP A 185 18.12 -22.33 19.16
C ASP A 185 17.64 -21.09 18.40
N ILE A 186 16.34 -21.02 18.12
CA ILE A 186 15.74 -19.88 17.42
C ILE A 186 14.67 -19.24 18.31
N GLU A 187 14.67 -17.92 18.40
CA GLU A 187 13.56 -17.14 18.99
C GLU A 187 12.84 -16.36 17.88
N VAL A 188 11.57 -16.67 17.66
CA VAL A 188 10.68 -15.93 16.75
C VAL A 188 9.92 -14.90 17.57
N VAL A 189 10.21 -13.63 17.32
CA VAL A 189 9.59 -12.50 18.02
C VAL A 189 8.61 -11.81 17.08
N THR A 190 7.32 -11.80 17.42
CA THR A 190 6.28 -11.11 16.65
C THR A 190 5.71 -9.97 17.45
N LYS A 191 5.33 -8.90 16.74
CA LYS A 191 4.53 -7.81 17.27
C LYS A 191 3.28 -7.67 16.41
N ASP A 192 2.13 -7.84 17.05
CA ASP A 192 0.85 -7.85 16.36
C ASP A 192 0.33 -6.42 16.13
N LEU A 193 -0.54 -6.28 15.13
CA LEU A 193 -1.40 -5.12 14.95
C LEU A 193 -2.66 -5.28 15.79
N TYR A 194 -3.22 -4.18 16.28
CA TYR A 194 -4.55 -4.22 16.86
C TYR A 194 -5.54 -4.64 15.78
N GLU A 195 -6.24 -5.75 16.02
CA GLU A 195 -6.98 -6.52 15.03
C GLU A 195 -8.17 -5.77 14.47
N TYR A 196 -8.77 -4.87 15.26
CA TYR A 196 -9.91 -4.05 14.86
C TYR A 196 -9.46 -2.83 14.03
N GLY A 197 -10.03 -2.73 12.83
CA GLY A 197 -9.91 -1.59 11.93
C GLY A 197 -11.27 -0.93 11.69
N ALA A 198 -11.25 0.39 11.51
CA ALA A 198 -12.39 1.17 11.05
C ALA A 198 -11.92 2.14 9.96
N GLU A 199 -12.64 2.19 8.86
CA GLU A 199 -12.29 3.01 7.70
C GLU A 199 -13.49 3.88 7.32
N LEU A 200 -13.26 5.17 7.11
CA LEU A 200 -14.22 6.09 6.53
C LEU A 200 -13.65 6.55 5.19
N SER A 201 -14.08 5.91 4.11
CA SER A 201 -13.52 6.14 2.77
C SER A 201 -14.21 7.28 2.01
N GLN A 202 -15.45 7.62 2.39
CA GLN A 202 -16.19 8.73 1.79
C GLN A 202 -17.03 9.42 2.85
N PHE A 203 -16.96 10.74 2.90
CA PHE A 203 -17.70 11.57 3.85
C PHE A 203 -18.13 12.87 3.19
N SER A 204 -19.39 12.94 2.79
CA SER A 204 -20.04 14.12 2.21
C SER A 204 -21.51 14.16 2.59
N GLU A 205 -22.20 15.28 2.34
CA GLU A 205 -23.64 15.44 2.64
C GLU A 205 -24.53 14.37 2.01
N LYS A 206 -24.08 13.79 0.88
CA LYS A 206 -24.88 12.83 0.09
C LYS A 206 -24.31 11.42 0.07
N ASP A 207 -23.07 11.21 0.49
CA ASP A 207 -22.37 9.92 0.36
C ASP A 207 -21.45 9.69 1.56
N VAL A 208 -21.77 8.65 2.34
CA VAL A 208 -21.00 8.19 3.50
C VAL A 208 -20.72 6.71 3.34
N ARG A 209 -19.43 6.34 3.28
CA ARG A 209 -18.98 4.95 3.19
C ARG A 209 -18.04 4.61 4.33
N ALA A 210 -18.40 3.60 5.11
CA ALA A 210 -17.65 3.15 6.26
C ALA A 210 -17.48 1.63 6.25
N ASN A 211 -16.30 1.15 6.66
CA ASN A 211 -15.99 -0.25 6.85
C ASN A 211 -15.49 -0.51 8.26
N VAL A 212 -15.83 -1.66 8.82
CA VAL A 212 -15.24 -2.20 10.04
C VAL A 212 -14.61 -3.54 9.69
N SER A 213 -13.42 -3.79 10.20
CA SER A 213 -12.72 -5.06 9.98
C SER A 213 -12.12 -5.59 11.27
N ASN A 214 -12.00 -6.91 11.35
CA ASN A 214 -11.12 -7.60 12.28
C ASN A 214 -10.16 -8.45 11.45
N ASN A 215 -8.85 -8.19 11.53
CA ASN A 215 -7.84 -8.87 10.71
C ASN A 215 -7.27 -10.15 11.34
N ASP A 216 -7.58 -10.42 12.62
CA ASP A 216 -7.10 -11.60 13.35
C ASP A 216 -8.14 -12.12 14.35
N LEU A 217 -9.29 -12.55 13.84
CA LEU A 217 -10.41 -12.99 14.66
C LEU A 217 -9.98 -14.14 15.58
N PHE A 218 -10.06 -13.89 16.89
CA PHE A 218 -9.64 -14.81 17.97
C PHE A 218 -8.16 -15.23 17.95
N GLY A 219 -7.30 -14.44 17.30
CA GLY A 219 -5.88 -14.76 17.14
C GLY A 219 -5.60 -15.88 16.15
N ALA A 220 -6.55 -16.22 15.28
CA ALA A 220 -6.52 -17.43 14.45
C ALA A 220 -6.15 -17.17 12.97
N GLY A 221 -5.59 -16.02 12.62
CA GLY A 221 -5.23 -15.63 11.26
C GLY A 221 -6.48 -15.51 10.36
N GLN A 222 -7.55 -14.91 10.88
CA GLN A 222 -8.84 -14.79 10.21
C GLN A 222 -9.26 -13.33 10.05
N GLY A 223 -9.51 -12.90 8.83
CA GLY A 223 -10.05 -11.59 8.49
C GLY A 223 -11.57 -11.62 8.33
N LEU A 224 -12.28 -10.72 9.00
CA LEU A 224 -13.68 -10.40 8.75
C LEU A 224 -13.80 -8.91 8.42
N LYS A 225 -14.44 -8.58 7.30
CA LYS A 225 -14.71 -7.18 6.91
C LYS A 225 -16.20 -7.02 6.65
N VAL A 226 -16.78 -5.98 7.24
CA VAL A 226 -18.16 -5.55 7.01
C VAL A 226 -18.13 -4.09 6.57
N GLY A 227 -18.76 -3.80 5.43
CA GLY A 227 -18.83 -2.47 4.85
C GLY A 227 -20.26 -2.00 4.67
N MET A 228 -20.48 -0.70 4.82
CA MET A 228 -21.75 -0.05 4.54
C MET A 228 -21.51 1.28 3.81
N GLN A 229 -22.39 1.59 2.87
CA GLN A 229 -22.46 2.89 2.23
C GLN A 229 -23.89 3.37 2.23
N TRP A 230 -24.10 4.56 2.77
CA TRP A 230 -25.33 5.31 2.63
C TRP A 230 -25.12 6.40 1.59
N ARG A 231 -26.01 6.46 0.61
CA ARG A 231 -25.98 7.48 -0.43
C ARG A 231 -27.38 7.92 -0.81
N SER A 232 -27.69 9.20 -0.65
CA SER A 232 -29.05 9.72 -0.81
C SER A 232 -29.50 9.87 -2.27
N ASP A 233 -28.56 10.00 -3.20
CA ASP A 233 -28.83 10.05 -4.65
C ASP A 233 -28.92 8.67 -5.31
N PHE A 234 -28.77 7.57 -4.55
CA PHE A 234 -28.84 6.19 -5.07
C PHE A 234 -30.12 5.46 -4.66
N THR A 235 -30.54 4.53 -5.51
CA THR A 235 -31.58 3.52 -5.24
C THR A 235 -30.97 2.14 -5.52
N PRO A 236 -30.78 1.24 -4.54
CA PRO A 236 -31.01 1.42 -3.12
C PRO A 236 -30.04 2.44 -2.52
N THR A 237 -30.52 3.16 -1.49
CA THR A 237 -29.72 4.14 -0.75
C THR A 237 -28.63 3.49 0.11
N TRP A 238 -28.77 2.21 0.41
CA TRP A 238 -27.83 1.42 1.20
C TRP A 238 -27.15 0.36 0.34
N ASN A 239 -25.82 0.33 0.41
CA ASN A 239 -25.00 -0.75 -0.15
C ASN A 239 -24.16 -1.36 0.97
N THR A 240 -23.88 -2.65 0.88
CA THR A 240 -23.21 -3.43 1.92
C THR A 240 -22.12 -4.35 1.37
N GLU A 241 -21.18 -4.71 2.23
CA GLU A 241 -20.15 -5.72 1.97
C GLU A 241 -20.01 -6.63 3.19
N ALA A 242 -19.81 -7.92 2.94
CA ALA A 242 -19.34 -8.89 3.92
C ALA A 242 -18.26 -9.77 3.28
N ARG A 243 -17.08 -9.84 3.89
CA ARG A 243 -15.95 -10.63 3.40
C ARG A 243 -15.28 -11.36 4.54
N TYR A 244 -15.05 -12.65 4.35
CA TYR A 244 -14.26 -13.48 5.26
C TYR A 244 -13.02 -13.97 4.52
N THR A 245 -11.87 -13.93 5.20
CA THR A 245 -10.58 -14.39 4.70
C THR A 245 -9.90 -15.25 5.75
N LYS A 246 -9.48 -16.47 5.38
CA LYS A 246 -8.60 -17.30 6.18
C LYS A 246 -7.20 -17.26 5.58
N TYR A 247 -6.24 -16.75 6.34
CA TYR A 247 -4.84 -16.71 5.92
C TYR A 247 -4.15 -18.04 6.19
N ASN A 248 -3.30 -18.47 5.25
CA ASN A 248 -2.44 -19.65 5.38
C ASN A 248 -3.18 -20.92 5.87
N VAL A 249 -4.19 -21.38 5.12
CA VAL A 249 -5.00 -22.55 5.50
C VAL A 249 -4.12 -23.78 5.69
N ALA A 250 -4.12 -24.33 6.91
CA ALA A 250 -3.40 -25.55 7.29
C ALA A 250 -1.87 -25.50 7.00
N GLY A 251 -1.25 -24.32 6.94
CA GLY A 251 0.18 -24.18 6.63
C GLY A 251 0.53 -24.40 5.15
N SER A 252 -0.46 -24.37 4.24
CA SER A 252 -0.25 -24.53 2.79
C SER A 252 0.22 -23.25 2.09
N PHE A 253 0.25 -22.12 2.80
CA PHE A 253 0.44 -20.77 2.28
C PHE A 253 -0.65 -20.32 1.30
N ILE A 254 -1.81 -21.00 1.30
CA ILE A 254 -3.00 -20.63 0.53
C ILE A 254 -3.89 -19.75 1.42
N ASP A 255 -4.16 -18.54 0.94
CA ASP A 255 -5.14 -17.64 1.50
C ASP A 255 -6.49 -17.87 0.81
N VAL A 256 -7.55 -18.07 1.59
CA VAL A 256 -8.90 -18.34 1.09
C VAL A 256 -9.80 -17.18 1.47
N SER A 257 -10.50 -16.59 0.51
CA SER A 257 -11.50 -15.56 0.81
C SER A 257 -12.82 -15.83 0.11
N ALA A 258 -13.91 -15.49 0.80
CA ALA A 258 -15.26 -15.56 0.27
C ALA A 258 -16.04 -14.34 0.74
N GLY A 259 -16.93 -13.84 -0.11
CA GLY A 259 -17.71 -12.68 0.27
C GLY A 259 -18.71 -12.22 -0.76
N TYR A 260 -19.37 -11.14 -0.38
CA TYR A 260 -20.36 -10.42 -1.14
C TYR A 260 -20.12 -8.92 -1.00
N THR A 261 -20.29 -8.17 -2.08
CA THR A 261 -20.21 -6.71 -2.04
C THR A 261 -21.18 -6.08 -3.04
N THR A 262 -21.77 -4.96 -2.63
CA THR A 262 -22.50 -4.00 -3.49
C THR A 262 -21.89 -2.61 -3.44
N LEU A 263 -20.74 -2.47 -2.76
CA LEU A 263 -20.03 -1.19 -2.64
C LEU A 263 -19.29 -0.79 -3.93
N ASN A 264 -19.44 -1.56 -5.00
CA ASN A 264 -18.72 -1.38 -6.27
C ASN A 264 -17.20 -1.33 -6.08
N ASN A 265 -16.70 -2.10 -5.13
CA ASN A 265 -15.28 -2.19 -4.76
C ASN A 265 -14.63 -3.51 -5.22
N TYR A 266 -15.38 -4.31 -5.97
CA TYR A 266 -14.88 -5.37 -6.83
C TYR A 266 -14.78 -4.78 -8.24
N MET A 267 -13.68 -5.02 -8.95
CA MET A 267 -13.36 -4.31 -10.21
C MET A 267 -14.55 -4.38 -11.19
N PRO A 268 -15.26 -3.26 -11.44
CA PRO A 268 -16.45 -3.27 -12.27
C PRO A 268 -16.09 -3.46 -13.74
N LEU A 269 -17.05 -3.97 -14.51
CA LEU A 269 -16.88 -4.25 -15.94
C LEU A 269 -16.63 -2.98 -16.77
N ASP A 270 -17.25 -1.86 -16.39
CA ASP A 270 -17.17 -0.60 -17.12
C ASP A 270 -17.07 0.61 -16.18
N THR A 271 -16.88 1.79 -16.74
CA THR A 271 -16.93 3.07 -16.05
C THR A 271 -18.38 3.47 -15.79
N ASN A 272 -18.63 4.09 -14.62
CA ASN A 272 -19.95 4.59 -14.18
C ASN A 272 -21.05 3.51 -14.05
N VAL A 273 -20.69 2.24 -13.99
CA VAL A 273 -21.62 1.16 -13.63
C VAL A 273 -21.42 0.77 -12.16
N TYR A 274 -22.49 0.28 -11.55
CA TYR A 274 -22.49 -0.22 -10.18
C TYR A 274 -22.86 -1.69 -10.19
N GLU A 275 -22.04 -2.50 -9.53
CA GLU A 275 -22.19 -3.95 -9.54
C GLU A 275 -22.23 -4.54 -8.14
N GLY A 276 -23.10 -5.53 -7.99
CA GLY A 276 -23.06 -6.48 -6.90
C GLY A 276 -22.23 -7.69 -7.33
N THR A 277 -21.44 -8.26 -6.42
CA THR A 277 -20.63 -9.45 -6.70
C THR A 277 -20.59 -10.41 -5.53
N TYR A 278 -20.84 -11.69 -5.80
CA TYR A 278 -20.45 -12.80 -4.94
C TYR A 278 -19.14 -13.38 -5.46
N PHE A 279 -18.18 -13.64 -4.58
CA PHE A 279 -16.90 -14.21 -4.99
C PHE A 279 -16.35 -15.22 -3.97
N ILE A 280 -15.58 -16.16 -4.51
CA ILE A 280 -14.69 -17.06 -3.77
C ILE A 280 -13.33 -16.98 -4.46
N SER A 281 -12.26 -16.80 -3.69
CA SER A 281 -10.90 -16.83 -4.21
C SER A 281 -9.95 -17.61 -3.32
N LEU A 282 -9.03 -18.30 -3.98
CA LEU A 282 -7.89 -19.01 -3.41
C LEU A 282 -6.65 -18.34 -3.97
N ASN A 283 -5.72 -17.95 -3.12
CA ASN A 283 -4.49 -17.29 -3.56
C ASN A 283 -3.30 -17.88 -2.81
N ARG A 284 -2.36 -18.45 -3.57
CA ARG A 284 -1.05 -18.88 -3.08
C ARG A 284 0.00 -17.91 -3.63
N PRO A 285 0.32 -16.83 -2.91
CA PRO A 285 1.29 -15.84 -3.36
C PRO A 285 2.70 -16.44 -3.41
N LEU A 286 3.67 -15.70 -3.98
CA LEU A 286 5.08 -16.00 -3.81
C LEU A 286 5.50 -15.78 -2.35
N TYR A 287 5.28 -16.80 -1.52
CA TYR A 287 5.51 -16.72 -0.07
C TYR A 287 7.00 -16.68 0.29
N ARG A 288 7.86 -17.32 -0.51
CA ARG A 288 9.32 -17.23 -0.44
C ARG A 288 9.91 -17.15 -1.86
N ASN A 289 11.07 -16.53 -2.04
CA ASN A 289 11.68 -16.35 -3.36
C ASN A 289 12.04 -17.68 -4.03
N SER A 290 12.33 -18.71 -3.22
CA SER A 290 12.62 -20.08 -3.61
C SER A 290 11.38 -20.98 -3.75
N ALA A 291 10.16 -20.43 -3.67
CA ALA A 291 8.94 -21.22 -3.77
C ALA A 291 8.84 -21.85 -5.16
N LYS A 292 8.58 -23.16 -5.19
CA LYS A 292 8.42 -23.90 -6.45
C LYS A 292 7.07 -23.67 -7.11
N LEU A 293 6.01 -23.50 -6.31
CA LEU A 293 4.64 -23.45 -6.81
C LEU A 293 3.90 -22.24 -6.24
N VAL A 294 3.31 -21.47 -7.14
CA VAL A 294 2.42 -20.34 -6.88
C VAL A 294 1.15 -20.51 -7.71
N GLY A 295 0.07 -19.83 -7.35
CA GLY A 295 -1.15 -19.91 -8.13
C GLY A 295 -2.33 -19.25 -7.47
N GLY A 296 -3.43 -19.18 -8.18
CA GLY A 296 -4.68 -18.66 -7.65
C GLY A 296 -5.87 -19.08 -8.48
N PHE A 297 -7.03 -19.02 -7.85
CA PHE A 297 -8.30 -19.35 -8.44
C PHE A 297 -9.34 -18.36 -7.93
N THR A 298 -10.14 -17.80 -8.83
CA THR A 298 -11.23 -16.88 -8.50
C THR A 298 -12.47 -17.28 -9.27
N LEU A 299 -13.57 -17.44 -8.53
CA LEU A 299 -14.91 -17.59 -9.07
C LEU A 299 -15.74 -16.40 -8.59
N ALA A 300 -16.29 -15.63 -9.50
CA ALA A 300 -17.13 -14.48 -9.18
C ALA A 300 -18.40 -14.47 -10.03
N ASN A 301 -19.53 -14.12 -9.43
CA ASN A 301 -20.78 -13.85 -10.13
C ASN A 301 -21.19 -12.40 -9.85
N SER A 302 -21.26 -11.60 -10.90
CA SER A 302 -21.50 -10.16 -10.83
C SER A 302 -22.79 -9.80 -11.58
N TRP A 303 -23.53 -8.83 -11.04
CA TRP A 303 -24.76 -8.31 -11.63
C TRP A 303 -24.80 -6.79 -11.50
N SER A 304 -25.44 -6.13 -12.45
CA SER A 304 -25.60 -4.68 -12.40
C SER A 304 -26.71 -4.25 -11.42
N ILE A 305 -26.51 -3.11 -10.80
CA ILE A 305 -27.45 -2.49 -9.85
C ILE A 305 -27.93 -1.17 -10.45
N ASN A 306 -29.25 -1.00 -10.57
CA ASN A 306 -29.81 0.27 -11.04
C ASN A 306 -29.82 1.31 -9.92
N ILE A 307 -28.72 2.05 -9.79
CA ILE A 307 -28.57 3.11 -8.79
C ILE A 307 -29.46 4.34 -9.00
N ARG A 308 -30.02 4.59 -10.18
CA ARG A 308 -30.85 5.78 -10.45
C ARG A 308 -32.35 5.52 -10.29
N GLY A 309 -32.74 4.27 -10.04
CA GLY A 309 -34.12 3.83 -9.91
C GLY A 309 -34.86 3.75 -11.25
N ALA A 310 -36.03 3.12 -11.24
CA ALA A 310 -36.97 3.15 -12.36
C ALA A 310 -37.74 4.47 -12.33
N GLN A 311 -37.16 5.55 -12.87
CA GLN A 311 -37.94 6.76 -13.15
C GLN A 311 -38.92 6.45 -14.30
N PRO A 312 -40.26 6.55 -14.11
CA PRO A 312 -41.24 6.10 -15.11
C PRO A 312 -41.33 6.97 -16.38
N GLN A 313 -40.53 8.03 -16.52
CA GLN A 313 -40.70 9.05 -17.55
C GLN A 313 -39.55 9.21 -18.54
N GLU A 314 -38.43 8.51 -18.35
CA GLU A 314 -37.40 8.40 -19.37
C GLU A 314 -37.08 6.92 -19.50
N GLU A 315 -37.18 6.36 -20.72
CA GLU A 315 -36.51 5.10 -21.01
C GLU A 315 -35.07 5.23 -20.47
N ASP A 316 -34.74 4.51 -19.40
CA ASP A 316 -33.47 4.66 -18.68
C ASP A 316 -32.33 4.20 -19.60
N SER A 317 -31.89 5.12 -20.45
CA SER A 317 -30.83 4.93 -21.46
C SER A 317 -29.47 4.68 -20.80
N LEU A 318 -29.37 4.88 -19.47
CA LEU A 318 -28.13 4.83 -18.71
C LEU A 318 -27.98 3.55 -17.89
N TYR A 319 -29.05 2.97 -17.34
CA TYR A 319 -28.95 1.68 -16.65
C TYR A 319 -28.71 0.54 -17.63
N ARG A 320 -27.78 -0.35 -17.32
CA ARG A 320 -27.39 -1.47 -18.18
C ARG A 320 -27.67 -2.76 -17.42
N ASP A 321 -28.75 -3.47 -17.76
CA ASP A 321 -29.07 -4.76 -17.12
C ASP A 321 -28.16 -5.86 -17.68
N TYR A 322 -27.21 -6.33 -16.87
CA TYR A 322 -26.33 -7.43 -17.24
C TYR A 322 -25.94 -8.27 -16.03
N ARG A 323 -25.59 -9.52 -16.32
CA ARG A 323 -25.08 -10.47 -15.36
C ARG A 323 -24.02 -11.35 -16.00
N TYR A 324 -22.89 -11.52 -15.33
CA TYR A 324 -21.80 -12.35 -15.80
C TYR A 324 -21.17 -13.19 -14.68
N THR A 325 -20.47 -14.24 -15.09
CA THR A 325 -19.64 -15.09 -14.21
C THR A 325 -18.22 -15.06 -14.71
N VAL A 326 -17.27 -14.87 -13.80
CA VAL A 326 -15.83 -14.95 -14.05
C VAL A 326 -15.30 -16.22 -13.42
N VAL A 327 -14.60 -17.01 -14.23
CA VAL A 327 -13.75 -18.12 -13.78
C VAL A 327 -12.33 -17.76 -14.19
N ASP A 328 -11.45 -17.60 -13.21
CA ASP A 328 -10.07 -17.21 -13.42
C ASP A 328 -9.15 -18.12 -12.61
N GLY A 329 -8.32 -18.89 -13.30
CA GLY A 329 -7.38 -19.82 -12.68
C GLY A 329 -5.99 -19.65 -13.26
N TRP A 330 -4.99 -19.59 -12.40
CA TRP A 330 -3.59 -19.51 -12.82
C TRP A 330 -2.68 -20.33 -11.91
N ILE A 331 -1.58 -20.79 -12.48
CA ILE A 331 -0.56 -21.58 -11.79
C ILE A 331 0.82 -21.19 -12.31
N GLY A 332 1.80 -21.14 -11.43
CA GLY A 332 3.19 -20.87 -11.77
C GLY A 332 4.12 -21.88 -11.13
N TYR A 333 5.11 -22.35 -11.91
CA TYR A 333 6.13 -23.28 -11.47
C TYR A 333 7.52 -22.69 -11.70
N ASN A 334 8.28 -22.52 -10.62
CA ASN A 334 9.68 -22.10 -10.64
C ASN A 334 10.57 -23.34 -10.85
N PHE A 335 11.05 -23.51 -12.08
CA PHE A 335 11.78 -24.71 -12.49
C PHE A 335 13.30 -24.58 -12.36
N ILE A 336 13.84 -23.35 -12.33
CA ILE A 336 15.25 -23.10 -12.01
C ILE A 336 15.32 -22.18 -10.81
N ASN A 337 15.75 -22.74 -9.68
CA ASN A 337 16.05 -21.99 -8.48
C ASN A 337 17.56 -21.96 -8.23
N ASN A 338 18.15 -20.78 -8.37
CA ASN A 338 19.59 -20.55 -8.22
C ASN A 338 19.99 -20.00 -6.84
N TYR A 339 19.05 -19.90 -5.89
CA TYR A 339 19.39 -19.62 -4.50
C TYR A 339 20.13 -20.83 -3.90
N LYS A 340 21.31 -20.56 -3.34
CA LYS A 340 22.10 -21.58 -2.64
C LYS A 340 21.81 -21.54 -1.15
N HIS A 341 21.66 -22.71 -0.55
CA HIS A 341 21.40 -22.90 0.88
C HIS A 341 22.66 -22.67 1.75
N ASP A 342 23.81 -22.38 1.13
CA ASP A 342 25.10 -22.15 1.80
C ASP A 342 25.33 -20.68 2.20
N GLY A 343 24.34 -19.81 2.00
CA GLY A 343 24.44 -18.38 2.26
C GLY A 343 25.30 -17.61 1.23
N THR A 344 25.79 -18.27 0.17
CA THR A 344 26.52 -17.60 -0.90
C THR A 344 25.58 -17.10 -1.98
N ILE A 345 25.81 -15.86 -2.42
CA ILE A 345 24.95 -15.20 -3.41
C ILE A 345 25.32 -15.70 -4.80
N GLY A 346 24.46 -16.54 -5.38
CA GLY A 346 24.50 -16.86 -6.80
C GLY A 346 24.18 -15.62 -7.64
N HIS A 347 24.91 -15.43 -8.74
CA HIS A 347 24.64 -14.33 -9.69
C HIS A 347 23.55 -14.67 -10.71
N LYS A 348 23.05 -15.91 -10.70
CA LYS A 348 22.15 -16.43 -11.73
C LYS A 348 20.68 -16.14 -11.39
N PRO A 349 19.85 -15.76 -12.37
CA PRO A 349 18.41 -15.52 -12.16
C PRO A 349 17.63 -16.82 -11.96
N ASN A 350 16.48 -16.74 -11.32
CA ASN A 350 15.49 -17.83 -11.32
C ASN A 350 14.64 -17.78 -12.57
N PHE A 351 14.11 -18.94 -12.97
CA PHE A 351 13.21 -19.04 -14.10
C PHE A 351 11.92 -19.75 -13.71
N ALA A 352 10.80 -19.10 -14.01
CA ALA A 352 9.48 -19.64 -13.79
C ALA A 352 8.66 -19.65 -15.09
N ILE A 353 7.74 -20.60 -15.16
CA ILE A 353 6.72 -20.69 -16.18
C ILE A 353 5.36 -20.56 -15.51
N LEU A 354 4.48 -19.73 -16.06
CA LEU A 354 3.17 -19.47 -15.52
C LEU A 354 2.12 -19.64 -16.62
N ALA A 355 0.96 -20.15 -16.24
CA ALA A 355 -0.18 -20.32 -17.14
C ALA A 355 -1.43 -19.75 -16.47
N ARG A 356 -2.31 -19.12 -17.27
CA ARG A 356 -3.60 -18.59 -16.81
C ARG A 356 -4.69 -18.92 -17.81
N HIS A 357 -5.87 -19.26 -17.29
CA HIS A 357 -7.12 -19.33 -18.02
C HIS A 357 -8.10 -18.36 -17.37
N TYR A 358 -8.62 -17.44 -18.17
CA TYR A 358 -9.66 -16.50 -17.77
C TYR A 358 -10.87 -16.66 -18.68
N ASN A 359 -12.05 -16.74 -18.08
CA ASN A 359 -13.31 -16.84 -18.81
C ASN A 359 -14.38 -16.00 -18.12
N LEU A 360 -14.76 -14.90 -18.77
CA LEU A 360 -15.93 -14.10 -18.44
C LEU A 360 -17.07 -14.48 -19.37
N SER A 361 -18.15 -15.00 -18.79
CA SER A 361 -19.35 -15.42 -19.52
C SER A 361 -20.57 -14.65 -19.04
N PHE A 362 -21.23 -13.94 -19.95
CA PHE A 362 -22.51 -13.27 -19.71
C PHE A 362 -23.65 -14.29 -19.66
N GLN A 363 -24.47 -14.24 -18.61
CA GLN A 363 -25.77 -14.89 -18.55
C GLN A 363 -26.87 -13.95 -19.08
N ARG A 364 -26.67 -12.64 -18.92
CA ARG A 364 -27.57 -11.60 -19.43
C ARG A 364 -26.74 -10.42 -19.94
N LYS A 365 -27.09 -9.89 -21.11
CA LYS A 365 -26.50 -8.70 -21.70
C LYS A 365 -27.51 -7.56 -21.71
N PRO A 366 -27.07 -6.28 -21.76
CA PRO A 366 -27.99 -5.15 -21.84
C PRO A 366 -28.84 -5.21 -23.11
N GLY A 367 -30.14 -4.90 -22.98
CA GLY A 367 -31.08 -4.94 -24.09
C GLY A 367 -30.98 -3.75 -25.06
N GLN A 368 -30.39 -2.62 -24.61
CA GLN A 368 -30.33 -1.41 -25.43
C GLN A 368 -29.46 -1.59 -26.67
N THR A 369 -29.93 -1.08 -27.81
CA THR A 369 -29.25 -1.16 -29.12
C THR A 369 -27.82 -0.62 -29.08
N ARG A 370 -27.56 0.47 -28.35
CA ARG A 370 -26.23 1.07 -28.21
C ARG A 370 -25.17 0.12 -27.60
N PHE A 371 -25.59 -0.78 -26.71
CA PHE A 371 -24.66 -1.69 -26.02
C PHE A 371 -24.55 -3.06 -26.71
N LYS A 372 -25.41 -3.37 -27.68
CA LYS A 372 -25.32 -4.63 -28.45
C LYS A 372 -23.99 -4.74 -29.19
N ASP A 373 -23.50 -3.62 -29.73
CA ASP A 373 -22.24 -3.56 -30.48
C ASP A 373 -21.02 -3.22 -29.60
N ASP A 374 -21.21 -2.92 -28.31
CA ASP A 374 -20.10 -2.59 -27.42
C ASP A 374 -19.31 -3.89 -27.05
N PRO A 375 -17.99 -3.94 -27.30
CA PRO A 375 -17.18 -5.12 -26.96
C PRO A 375 -17.21 -5.47 -25.47
N VAL A 376 -17.43 -4.50 -24.58
CA VAL A 376 -17.42 -4.71 -23.12
C VAL A 376 -18.49 -5.70 -22.67
N TYR A 377 -19.68 -5.70 -23.31
CA TYR A 377 -20.80 -6.58 -22.94
C TYR A 377 -20.79 -7.92 -23.69
N ASN A 378 -19.61 -8.44 -24.01
CA ASN A 378 -19.42 -9.70 -24.70
C ASN A 378 -18.51 -10.66 -23.94
N ASN A 379 -18.78 -11.96 -24.10
CA ASN A 379 -17.97 -13.01 -23.48
C ASN A 379 -16.50 -12.81 -23.86
N HIS A 380 -15.64 -12.90 -22.86
CA HIS A 380 -14.21 -12.66 -23.00
C HIS A 380 -13.47 -13.85 -22.38
N ARG A 381 -12.75 -14.58 -23.23
CA ARG A 381 -11.94 -15.73 -22.81
C ARG A 381 -10.52 -15.55 -23.28
N TYR A 382 -9.55 -15.84 -22.42
CA TYR A 382 -8.16 -15.91 -22.84
C TYR A 382 -7.37 -16.98 -22.09
N TYR A 383 -6.33 -17.46 -22.75
CA TYR A 383 -5.31 -18.34 -22.20
C TYR A 383 -3.97 -17.65 -22.36
N MET A 384 -3.17 -17.65 -21.30
CA MET A 384 -1.84 -17.04 -21.29
C MET A 384 -0.80 -18.04 -20.81
N LEU A 385 0.39 -17.92 -21.40
CA LEU A 385 1.62 -18.54 -20.98
C LEU A 385 2.66 -17.43 -20.78
N GLU A 386 3.34 -17.43 -19.65
CA GLU A 386 4.35 -16.44 -19.31
C GLU A 386 5.64 -17.15 -18.87
N LEU A 387 6.75 -16.74 -19.45
CA LEU A 387 8.09 -17.11 -19.01
C LEU A 387 8.69 -15.93 -18.26
N GLN A 388 9.17 -16.17 -17.04
CA GLN A 388 9.64 -15.12 -16.16
C GLN A 388 11.04 -15.43 -15.66
N ALA A 389 11.96 -14.49 -15.84
CA ALA A 389 13.32 -14.51 -15.32
C ALA A 389 13.47 -13.42 -14.25
N TYR A 390 13.73 -13.80 -13.00
CA TYR A 390 13.77 -12.84 -11.91
C TYR A 390 14.90 -13.12 -10.92
N ARG A 391 15.38 -12.03 -10.30
CA ARG A 391 16.26 -12.07 -9.14
C ARG A 391 15.91 -10.88 -8.28
N ILE A 392 15.36 -11.13 -7.09
CA ILE A 392 14.97 -10.06 -6.17
C ILE A 392 15.56 -10.36 -4.80
N ASP A 393 16.42 -9.46 -4.35
CA ASP A 393 16.99 -9.45 -3.01
C ASP A 393 16.28 -8.37 -2.18
N TYR A 394 16.21 -8.51 -0.87
CA TYR A 394 15.40 -7.66 -0.02
C TYR A 394 16.23 -7.00 1.07
N PHE A 395 15.96 -5.72 1.29
CA PHE A 395 16.72 -4.91 2.22
C PHE A 395 15.79 -4.21 3.18
N LYS A 396 16.18 -4.19 4.46
CA LYS A 396 15.40 -3.55 5.51
C LYS A 396 15.69 -2.05 5.50
N ALA A 397 14.65 -1.24 5.49
CA ALA A 397 14.72 0.21 5.62
C ALA A 397 13.62 0.72 6.57
N HIS A 398 13.77 1.97 7.02
CA HIS A 398 12.74 2.70 7.76
C HIS A 398 12.49 4.05 7.08
N TYR A 399 11.30 4.62 7.29
CA TYR A 399 10.90 5.93 6.74
C TYR A 399 11.01 6.01 5.21
N PHE A 400 10.58 4.94 4.53
CA PHE A 400 10.42 4.88 3.09
C PHE A 400 9.01 5.32 2.69
N PHE A 401 7.98 4.60 3.16
CA PHE A 401 6.56 4.99 3.02
C PHE A 401 5.85 5.03 4.38
N GLY A 402 6.21 4.10 5.27
CA GLY A 402 5.69 3.98 6.62
C GLY A 402 6.25 5.03 7.58
N PHE A 403 5.61 5.12 8.75
CA PHE A 403 5.94 6.10 9.78
C PHE A 403 6.99 5.55 10.76
N GLY A 404 8.03 4.90 10.23
CA GLY A 404 9.13 4.33 11.02
C GLY A 404 8.95 2.88 11.47
N ARG A 405 8.12 2.10 10.77
CA ARG A 405 8.15 0.63 10.84
C ARG A 405 9.23 0.09 9.90
N THR A 406 9.59 -1.18 10.06
CA THR A 406 10.46 -1.86 9.10
C THR A 406 9.75 -2.06 7.77
N GLU A 407 10.44 -1.72 6.68
CA GLU A 407 9.97 -1.85 5.31
C GLU A 407 10.98 -2.67 4.53
N ASP A 408 10.49 -3.65 3.78
CA ASP A 408 11.30 -4.52 2.94
C ASP A 408 11.34 -3.95 1.52
N ILE A 409 12.53 -3.52 1.09
CA ILE A 409 12.76 -2.85 -0.20
C ILE A 409 13.33 -3.88 -1.20
N PRO A 410 12.70 -4.09 -2.36
CA PRO A 410 13.25 -4.95 -3.40
C PRO A 410 14.46 -4.31 -4.07
N LEU A 411 15.47 -5.14 -4.37
CA LEU A 411 16.58 -4.82 -5.28
C LEU A 411 16.78 -5.98 -6.25
N GLY A 412 17.03 -5.68 -7.52
CA GLY A 412 17.22 -6.68 -8.55
C GLY A 412 16.38 -6.43 -9.78
N PHE A 413 15.92 -7.49 -10.45
CA PHE A 413 15.17 -7.36 -11.69
C PHE A 413 14.15 -8.48 -11.88
N ASN A 414 13.17 -8.20 -12.72
CA ASN A 414 12.16 -9.12 -13.20
C ASN A 414 11.95 -8.87 -14.70
N ILE A 415 12.00 -9.93 -15.51
CA ILE A 415 11.75 -9.86 -16.94
C ILE A 415 10.75 -10.95 -17.27
N SER A 416 9.63 -10.60 -17.90
CA SER A 416 8.61 -11.53 -18.35
C SER A 416 8.38 -11.43 -19.86
N ALA A 417 8.11 -12.57 -20.47
CA ALA A 417 7.62 -12.68 -21.84
C ALA A 417 6.32 -13.48 -21.80
N THR A 418 5.24 -12.85 -22.24
CA THR A 418 3.88 -13.39 -22.15
C THR A 418 3.32 -13.58 -23.55
N THR A 419 2.73 -14.72 -23.81
CA THR A 419 1.98 -15.00 -25.04
C THR A 419 0.66 -15.68 -24.71
N GLY A 420 -0.33 -15.56 -25.57
CA GLY A 420 -1.64 -16.13 -25.29
C GLY A 420 -2.62 -16.02 -26.42
N TRP A 421 -3.75 -16.69 -26.30
CA TRP A 421 -4.86 -16.55 -27.23
C TRP A 421 -6.02 -15.87 -26.53
N GLU A 422 -6.54 -14.82 -27.14
CA GLU A 422 -7.73 -14.11 -26.70
C GLU A 422 -8.88 -14.42 -27.66
N SER A 423 -10.07 -14.67 -27.11
CA SER A 423 -11.32 -14.77 -27.84
C SER A 423 -12.29 -13.74 -27.27
N TRP A 424 -12.55 -12.69 -28.05
CA TRP A 424 -13.41 -11.58 -27.64
C TRP A 424 -14.15 -11.01 -28.85
N LYS A 425 -15.46 -10.78 -28.70
CA LYS A 425 -16.38 -10.27 -29.75
C LYS A 425 -16.16 -10.92 -31.13
N TYR A 426 -16.29 -12.25 -31.20
CA TYR A 426 -16.13 -13.07 -32.43
C TYR A 426 -14.74 -13.00 -33.09
N ARG A 427 -13.74 -12.43 -32.42
CA ARG A 427 -12.35 -12.41 -32.88
C ARG A 427 -11.51 -13.34 -32.04
N ARG A 428 -10.55 -14.00 -32.68
CA ARG A 428 -9.54 -14.83 -32.01
C ARG A 428 -8.16 -14.27 -32.33
N ARG A 429 -7.55 -13.61 -31.36
CA ARG A 429 -6.30 -12.85 -31.53
C ARG A 429 -5.18 -13.53 -30.74
N LEU A 430 -3.98 -13.54 -31.30
CA LEU A 430 -2.78 -13.96 -30.58
C LEU A 430 -2.21 -12.75 -29.84
N TYR A 431 -1.93 -12.87 -28.56
CA TYR A 431 -1.26 -11.85 -27.76
C TYR A 431 0.23 -12.19 -27.64
N SER A 432 1.07 -11.16 -27.70
CA SER A 432 2.47 -11.23 -27.30
C SER A 432 2.88 -9.95 -26.58
N GLY A 433 3.57 -10.07 -25.46
CA GLY A 433 4.11 -8.94 -24.72
C GLY A 433 5.39 -9.30 -23.97
N MET A 434 6.18 -8.28 -23.67
CA MET A 434 7.35 -8.36 -22.83
C MET A 434 7.32 -7.22 -21.83
N GLU A 435 7.73 -7.49 -20.60
CA GLU A 435 7.85 -6.50 -19.53
C GLU A 435 9.17 -6.72 -18.78
N ALA A 436 9.87 -5.63 -18.48
CA ALA A 436 11.10 -5.65 -17.73
C ALA A 436 11.05 -4.58 -16.62
N GLN A 437 11.29 -5.02 -15.40
CA GLN A 437 11.38 -4.16 -14.22
C GLN A 437 12.76 -4.33 -13.56
N LYS A 438 13.37 -3.22 -13.14
CA LYS A 438 14.67 -3.24 -12.45
C LYS A 438 14.72 -2.24 -11.33
N PHE A 439 15.16 -2.71 -10.16
CA PHE A 439 15.48 -1.92 -8.98
C PHE A 439 16.98 -1.86 -8.78
N TRP A 440 17.57 -0.65 -8.74
CA TRP A 440 18.99 -0.49 -8.46
C TRP A 440 19.29 0.72 -7.59
N LEU A 441 20.41 0.64 -6.87
CA LEU A 441 20.89 1.72 -6.03
C LEU A 441 21.85 2.66 -6.79
N THR A 442 21.71 3.94 -6.53
CA THR A 442 22.66 4.98 -6.95
C THR A 442 23.83 5.03 -5.96
N LYS A 443 24.99 5.54 -6.39
CA LYS A 443 26.17 5.79 -5.52
C LYS A 443 25.84 6.58 -4.24
N ARG A 444 24.80 7.44 -4.26
CA ARG A 444 24.31 8.22 -3.12
C ARG A 444 23.21 7.53 -2.30
N GLN A 445 23.05 6.21 -2.42
CA GLN A 445 22.03 5.39 -1.75
C GLN A 445 20.57 5.82 -2.04
N GLY A 446 20.33 6.40 -3.22
CA GLY A 446 18.97 6.54 -3.77
C GLY A 446 18.57 5.25 -4.49
N LEU A 447 17.27 4.98 -4.61
CA LEU A 447 16.72 3.82 -5.30
C LEU A 447 16.04 4.26 -6.60
N PHE A 448 16.40 3.63 -7.71
CA PHE A 448 15.64 3.71 -8.96
C PHE A 448 14.80 2.45 -9.14
N ASN A 449 13.56 2.64 -9.60
CA ASN A 449 12.70 1.59 -10.14
C ASN A 449 12.37 1.96 -11.58
N THR A 450 12.75 1.13 -12.54
CA THR A 450 12.43 1.33 -13.96
C THR A 450 11.63 0.15 -14.47
N THR A 451 10.51 0.45 -15.11
CA THR A 451 9.63 -0.52 -15.76
C THR A 451 9.50 -0.15 -17.22
N VAL A 452 9.69 -1.11 -18.12
CA VAL A 452 9.47 -0.94 -19.56
C VAL A 452 8.69 -2.14 -20.06
N GLY A 453 7.62 -1.89 -20.83
CA GLY A 453 6.77 -2.92 -21.38
C GLY A 453 6.38 -2.61 -22.82
N VAL A 454 6.29 -3.65 -23.64
CA VAL A 454 5.73 -3.59 -24.99
C VAL A 454 4.82 -4.78 -25.22
N SER A 455 3.67 -4.59 -25.83
CA SER A 455 2.77 -5.68 -26.19
C SER A 455 1.92 -5.35 -27.41
N THR A 456 1.36 -6.38 -28.02
CA THR A 456 0.42 -6.24 -29.14
C THR A 456 -0.43 -7.50 -29.30
N PHE A 457 -1.57 -7.36 -29.97
CA PHE A 457 -2.41 -8.43 -30.43
C PHE A 457 -2.25 -8.60 -31.95
N TRP A 458 -2.24 -9.84 -32.42
CA TRP A 458 -2.09 -10.18 -33.83
C TRP A 458 -3.39 -10.80 -34.34
N LEU A 459 -3.90 -10.27 -35.46
CA LEU A 459 -5.04 -10.81 -36.17
C LEU A 459 -4.84 -10.62 -37.69
N ASN A 460 -4.92 -11.69 -38.47
CA ASN A 460 -4.80 -11.63 -39.95
C ASN A 460 -3.56 -10.84 -40.44
N ASN A 461 -2.40 -11.05 -39.83
CA ASN A 461 -1.14 -10.34 -40.07
C ASN A 461 -1.15 -8.83 -39.77
N ALA A 462 -2.18 -8.29 -39.14
CA ALA A 462 -2.20 -6.94 -38.59
C ALA A 462 -1.96 -6.97 -37.07
N THR A 463 -1.32 -5.91 -36.56
CA THR A 463 -1.25 -5.61 -35.14
C THR A 463 -2.52 -4.89 -34.71
N GLU A 464 -2.98 -5.12 -33.49
CA GLU A 464 -4.08 -4.41 -32.85
C GLU A 464 -3.70 -4.17 -31.38
N ASP A 465 -4.26 -3.13 -30.77
CA ASP A 465 -4.16 -2.83 -29.34
C ASP A 465 -2.70 -2.87 -28.84
N ALA A 466 -1.77 -2.33 -29.63
CA ALA A 466 -0.36 -2.27 -29.22
C ALA A 466 -0.21 -1.34 -28.02
N VAL A 467 0.63 -1.70 -27.04
CA VAL A 467 0.90 -0.90 -25.84
C VAL A 467 2.39 -0.74 -25.66
N MET A 468 2.84 0.49 -25.45
CA MET A 468 4.19 0.81 -25.02
C MET A 468 4.10 1.53 -23.68
N HIS A 469 4.79 1.00 -22.66
CA HIS A 469 4.81 1.53 -21.31
C HIS A 469 6.25 1.75 -20.87
N ALA A 470 6.54 2.92 -20.32
CA ALA A 470 7.83 3.23 -19.72
C ALA A 470 7.61 4.05 -18.45
N ARG A 471 8.02 3.51 -17.30
CA ARG A 471 7.91 4.15 -16.00
C ARG A 471 9.26 4.21 -15.32
N LEU A 472 9.58 5.38 -14.78
CA LEU A 472 10.78 5.64 -14.01
C LEU A 472 10.40 6.26 -12.68
N GLU A 473 10.84 5.64 -11.59
CA GLU A 473 10.65 6.16 -10.25
C GLU A 473 12.00 6.29 -9.57
N TYR A 474 12.20 7.42 -8.90
CA TYR A 474 13.39 7.68 -8.11
C TYR A 474 13.00 8.05 -6.69
N TYR A 475 13.62 7.36 -5.75
CA TYR A 475 13.47 7.56 -4.32
C TYR A 475 14.81 8.02 -3.75
N SER A 476 14.86 9.22 -3.19
CA SER A 476 16.09 9.70 -2.56
C SER A 476 16.43 8.91 -1.30
N ARG A 477 17.71 8.97 -0.87
CA ARG A 477 18.08 8.63 0.50
C ARG A 477 17.29 9.50 1.47
N LEU A 478 17.05 8.99 2.69
CA LEU A 478 16.55 9.77 3.80
C LEU A 478 17.59 10.83 4.19
N VAL A 479 17.25 12.12 4.03
CA VAL A 479 18.10 13.23 4.43
C VAL A 479 17.66 13.69 5.81
N SER A 480 18.53 13.52 6.80
CA SER A 480 18.31 14.00 8.16
C SER A 480 19.00 15.35 8.39
N PHE A 481 18.25 16.34 8.83
CA PHE A 481 18.78 17.62 9.32
C PHE A 481 18.28 17.85 10.75
N LYS A 482 19.17 17.74 11.74
CA LYS A 482 18.81 17.71 13.18
C LYS A 482 17.76 16.62 13.45
N LYS A 483 16.58 16.99 13.95
CA LYS A 483 15.45 16.07 14.19
C LYS A 483 14.51 15.91 12.98
N ALA A 484 14.72 16.69 11.92
CA ALA A 484 13.88 16.67 10.74
C ALA A 484 14.40 15.65 9.73
N ARG A 485 13.50 14.87 9.13
CA ARG A 485 13.83 13.84 8.14
C ARG A 485 13.04 14.09 6.87
N PHE A 486 13.72 14.14 5.74
CA PHE A 486 13.13 14.44 4.43
C PHE A 486 13.44 13.36 3.41
N ARG A 487 12.51 13.15 2.49
CA ARG A 487 12.70 12.28 1.33
C ARG A 487 12.02 12.89 0.11
N GLN A 488 12.67 12.74 -1.04
CA GLN A 488 12.16 13.15 -2.34
C GLN A 488 11.77 11.92 -3.16
N PHE A 489 10.60 12.02 -3.78
CA PHE A 489 10.06 11.07 -4.73
C PHE A 489 9.93 11.77 -6.08
N LEU A 490 10.33 11.08 -7.14
CA LEU A 490 10.14 11.51 -8.52
C LEU A 490 9.56 10.34 -9.30
N THR A 491 8.53 10.59 -10.10
CA THR A 491 7.87 9.60 -10.95
C THR A 491 7.70 10.18 -12.34
N ILE A 492 8.03 9.40 -13.36
CA ILE A 492 7.75 9.68 -14.76
C ILE A 492 7.07 8.43 -15.32
N ASP A 493 5.92 8.57 -15.94
CA ASP A 493 5.13 7.48 -16.50
C ASP A 493 4.66 7.85 -17.89
N TYR A 494 5.11 7.11 -18.90
CA TYR A 494 4.75 7.25 -20.29
C TYR A 494 3.99 6.02 -20.76
N LEU A 495 2.83 6.23 -21.38
CA LEU A 495 1.97 5.18 -21.88
C LEU A 495 1.43 5.57 -23.25
N ASN A 496 1.51 4.66 -24.23
CA ASN A 496 1.09 4.88 -25.60
C ASN A 496 0.42 3.63 -26.18
N SER A 497 -0.68 3.83 -26.91
CA SER A 497 -1.25 2.83 -27.80
C SER A 497 -1.34 3.36 -29.24
N PRO A 498 -0.43 2.96 -30.14
CA PRO A 498 -0.40 3.45 -31.52
C PRO A 498 -1.59 3.00 -32.38
N ASP A 499 -2.13 1.81 -32.13
CA ASP A 499 -3.20 1.19 -32.95
C ASP A 499 -4.29 0.60 -32.05
N PRO A 500 -5.08 1.45 -31.37
CA PRO A 500 -6.12 0.99 -30.45
C PRO A 500 -7.34 0.47 -31.21
N PHE A 501 -7.75 -0.76 -30.94
CA PHE A 501 -8.94 -1.39 -31.50
C PHE A 501 -10.06 -1.56 -30.47
N PHE A 502 -9.76 -2.21 -29.33
CA PHE A 502 -10.68 -2.33 -28.20
C PHE A 502 -10.33 -1.46 -27.01
N PHE A 503 -9.07 -0.99 -26.92
CA PHE A 503 -8.68 -0.13 -25.81
C PHE A 503 -9.42 1.20 -25.82
N LYS A 504 -9.91 1.59 -24.64
CA LYS A 504 -10.49 2.91 -24.41
C LYS A 504 -9.36 3.93 -24.26
N PRO A 505 -9.56 5.20 -24.68
CA PRO A 505 -8.54 6.22 -24.55
C PRO A 505 -8.21 6.48 -23.08
N LEU A 506 -6.95 6.81 -22.81
CA LEU A 506 -6.47 7.22 -21.49
C LEU A 506 -7.11 8.56 -21.10
N ASN A 507 -7.09 8.84 -19.81
CA ASN A 507 -7.44 10.15 -19.27
C ASN A 507 -6.45 10.56 -18.17
N ILE A 508 -6.59 11.79 -17.66
CA ILE A 508 -5.73 12.36 -16.62
C ILE A 508 -6.48 12.66 -15.31
N ASN A 509 -7.62 11.98 -15.07
CA ASN A 509 -8.44 12.19 -13.88
C ASN A 509 -7.91 11.39 -12.68
N MET A 510 -7.87 12.03 -11.50
CA MET A 510 -7.50 11.41 -10.22
C MET A 510 -6.21 10.58 -10.32
N ASP A 511 -6.28 9.28 -10.03
CA ASP A 511 -5.13 8.37 -10.00
C ASP A 511 -4.51 8.11 -11.39
N ALA A 512 -5.24 8.41 -12.48
CA ALA A 512 -4.75 8.25 -13.85
C ALA A 512 -3.80 9.38 -14.29
N GLY A 513 -3.74 10.49 -13.54
CA GLY A 513 -2.89 11.63 -13.87
C GLY A 513 -2.74 12.59 -12.71
N ILE A 514 -3.54 13.66 -12.70
CA ILE A 514 -3.44 14.72 -11.70
C ILE A 514 -4.53 14.51 -10.63
N LEU A 515 -4.10 14.39 -9.38
CA LEU A 515 -5.01 14.27 -8.25
C LEU A 515 -5.96 15.48 -8.24
N GLY A 516 -7.27 15.21 -8.13
CA GLY A 516 -8.31 16.23 -8.11
C GLY A 516 -8.88 16.64 -9.47
N PHE A 517 -8.26 16.24 -10.59
CA PHE A 517 -8.92 16.31 -11.88
C PHE A 517 -10.06 15.29 -11.89
N ARG A 518 -11.30 15.76 -12.06
CA ARG A 518 -12.50 14.92 -12.09
C ARG A 518 -13.36 15.31 -13.29
N ASN A 519 -13.92 14.31 -13.96
CA ASN A 519 -14.85 14.48 -15.08
C ASN A 519 -14.30 15.33 -16.23
N THR A 520 -12.97 15.38 -16.40
CA THR A 520 -12.39 15.99 -17.59
C THR A 520 -12.66 15.09 -18.79
N ARG A 521 -12.96 15.71 -19.94
CA ARG A 521 -13.13 15.00 -21.22
C ARG A 521 -11.81 14.90 -22.01
N LEU A 522 -10.69 15.06 -21.32
CA LEU A 522 -9.36 15.02 -21.91
C LEU A 522 -8.96 13.56 -22.06
N ASN A 523 -9.14 13.05 -23.28
CA ASN A 523 -8.91 11.67 -23.62
C ASN A 523 -7.92 11.59 -24.79
N GLY A 524 -7.05 10.59 -24.78
CA GLY A 524 -6.07 10.36 -25.83
C GLY A 524 -5.38 9.01 -25.66
N TYR A 525 -4.65 8.56 -26.68
CA TYR A 525 -3.96 7.27 -26.64
C TYR A 525 -2.49 7.36 -26.25
N GLN A 526 -1.98 8.58 -26.00
CA GLN A 526 -0.65 8.80 -25.44
C GLN A 526 -0.74 9.70 -24.20
N ARG A 527 -0.08 9.30 -23.12
CA ARG A 527 -0.04 10.03 -21.85
C ARG A 527 1.38 10.06 -21.31
N LEU A 528 1.80 11.22 -20.82
CA LEU A 528 3.01 11.40 -20.05
C LEU A 528 2.67 12.10 -18.73
N ASN A 529 2.88 11.39 -17.63
CA ASN A 529 2.72 11.89 -16.28
C ASN A 529 4.09 12.11 -15.65
N MET A 530 4.25 13.22 -14.94
CA MET A 530 5.41 13.54 -14.13
C MET A 530 4.94 13.95 -12.73
N GLY A 531 5.53 13.37 -11.71
CA GLY A 531 5.20 13.63 -10.32
C GLY A 531 6.46 13.85 -9.51
N SER A 532 6.43 14.83 -8.62
CA SER A 532 7.48 15.12 -7.66
C SER A 532 6.83 15.31 -6.30
N GLU A 533 7.23 14.53 -5.30
CA GLU A 533 6.71 14.64 -3.93
C GLU A 533 7.86 14.75 -2.94
N THR A 534 7.82 15.77 -2.08
CA THR A 534 8.73 15.92 -0.94
C THR A 534 7.98 15.56 0.32
N VAL A 535 8.47 14.58 1.08
CA VAL A 535 7.87 14.15 2.35
C VAL A 535 8.77 14.57 3.51
N TYR A 536 8.17 15.23 4.48
CA TYR A 536 8.75 15.56 5.78
C TYR A 536 8.18 14.63 6.85
N TYR A 537 9.04 13.80 7.43
CA TYR A 537 8.70 12.93 8.55
C TYR A 537 8.86 13.71 9.85
N SER A 538 7.75 14.12 10.43
CA SER A 538 7.76 14.89 11.67
C SER A 538 7.99 13.97 12.87
N PRO A 539 8.78 14.37 13.88
CA PRO A 539 8.85 13.67 15.15
C PRO A 539 7.58 13.86 16.00
N PHE A 540 6.61 14.65 15.52
CA PHE A 540 5.35 14.88 16.22
C PHE A 540 4.49 13.61 16.28
N LYS A 541 4.17 13.17 17.51
CA LYS A 541 3.33 12.01 17.80
C LYS A 541 2.28 12.38 18.84
N LEU A 542 1.04 11.97 18.62
CA LEU A 542 -0.08 12.18 19.54
C LEU A 542 -0.82 10.85 19.75
N LEU A 543 -0.82 10.31 20.97
CA LEU A 543 -1.53 9.05 21.30
C LEU A 543 -1.20 7.87 20.36
N GLY A 544 0.02 7.79 19.86
CA GLY A 544 0.42 6.74 18.89
C GLY A 544 0.38 7.20 17.43
N PHE A 545 -0.45 8.19 17.09
CA PHE A 545 -0.55 8.73 15.74
C PHE A 545 0.67 9.59 15.40
N LYS A 546 1.34 9.26 14.30
CA LYS A 546 2.47 9.97 13.72
C LYS A 546 2.00 10.81 12.54
N PHE A 547 2.64 11.97 12.34
CA PHE A 547 2.28 12.93 11.31
C PHE A 547 3.42 13.10 10.29
N ASN A 548 3.12 12.96 9.01
CA ASN A 548 4.03 13.25 7.92
C ASN A 548 3.45 14.38 7.08
N PHE A 549 4.23 15.40 6.77
CA PHE A 549 3.80 16.48 5.87
C PHE A 549 4.36 16.22 4.48
N PHE A 550 3.65 16.62 3.44
CA PHE A 550 4.14 16.46 2.08
C PHE A 550 3.78 17.66 1.21
N THR A 551 4.63 17.92 0.21
CA THR A 551 4.38 18.84 -0.89
C THR A 551 4.51 18.08 -2.20
N SER A 552 3.64 18.35 -3.17
CA SER A 552 3.53 17.61 -4.43
C SER A 552 3.41 18.57 -5.60
N LEU A 553 4.16 18.27 -6.65
CA LEU A 553 4.07 18.87 -7.98
C LEU A 553 3.74 17.76 -8.98
N GLN A 554 2.68 17.93 -9.74
CA GLN A 554 2.18 16.98 -10.72
C GLN A 554 2.04 17.69 -12.06
N ALA A 555 2.47 17.04 -13.13
CA ALA A 555 2.32 17.50 -14.49
C ALA A 555 1.85 16.34 -15.38
N SER A 556 0.88 16.59 -16.25
CA SER A 556 0.38 15.59 -17.19
C SER A 556 0.19 16.17 -18.58
N MET A 557 0.59 15.41 -19.59
CA MET A 557 0.34 15.68 -21.02
C MET A 557 -0.44 14.51 -21.60
N ILE A 558 -1.36 14.81 -22.51
CA ILE A 558 -2.20 13.80 -23.17
C ILE A 558 -2.53 14.24 -24.59
N THR A 559 -2.59 13.31 -25.54
CA THR A 559 -2.92 13.58 -26.96
C THR A 559 -4.43 13.80 -27.16
N ALA A 560 -4.94 14.88 -26.57
CA ALA A 560 -6.37 15.24 -26.66
C ALA A 560 -6.69 16.22 -27.81
N LYS A 561 -5.71 17.02 -28.25
CA LYS A 561 -5.90 18.02 -29.33
C LYS A 561 -5.07 17.75 -30.58
N ASN A 562 -3.88 17.17 -30.40
CA ASN A 562 -2.94 16.85 -31.47
C ASN A 562 -2.40 15.44 -31.25
N ASP A 563 -2.07 14.75 -32.34
CA ASP A 563 -1.48 13.42 -32.29
C ASP A 563 -0.03 13.45 -31.75
N ASP A 564 0.67 14.58 -31.93
CA ASP A 564 1.97 14.81 -31.32
C ASP A 564 1.81 15.24 -29.86
N LEU A 565 2.25 14.37 -28.93
CA LEU A 565 2.16 14.60 -27.49
C LEU A 565 2.78 15.95 -27.08
N LEU A 566 3.92 16.34 -27.64
CA LEU A 566 4.66 17.54 -27.22
C LEU A 566 3.96 18.85 -27.63
N ARG A 567 3.04 18.80 -28.58
CA ARG A 567 2.23 19.96 -29.01
C ARG A 567 0.97 20.16 -28.17
N ASN A 568 0.66 19.22 -27.28
CA ASN A 568 -0.48 19.32 -26.38
C ASN A 568 -0.12 20.15 -25.12
N PRO A 569 -1.10 20.81 -24.48
CA PRO A 569 -0.86 21.57 -23.26
C PRO A 569 -0.41 20.68 -22.11
N VAL A 570 0.52 21.19 -21.29
CA VAL A 570 0.96 20.56 -20.04
C VAL A 570 0.03 20.97 -18.92
N TYR A 571 -0.77 20.07 -18.36
CA TYR A 571 -1.60 20.34 -17.19
C TYR A 571 -0.79 20.23 -15.91
N LEU A 572 -1.01 21.13 -14.95
CA LEU A 572 -0.25 21.21 -13.70
C LEU A 572 -1.14 21.16 -12.47
N GLY A 573 -0.64 20.49 -11.43
CA GLY A 573 -1.19 20.51 -10.07
C GLY A 573 -0.09 20.71 -9.04
N VAL A 574 -0.24 21.72 -8.19
CA VAL A 574 0.69 22.01 -7.09
C VAL A 574 -0.09 21.94 -5.79
N GLY A 575 0.39 21.16 -4.84
CA GLY A 575 -0.33 21.00 -3.59
C GLY A 575 0.54 20.50 -2.45
N GLY A 576 -0.11 20.24 -1.35
CA GLY A 576 0.52 19.71 -0.16
C GLY A 576 -0.49 19.38 0.91
N GLY A 577 -0.02 18.81 1.99
CA GLY A 577 -0.88 18.38 3.08
C GLY A 577 -0.14 17.58 4.12
N PHE A 578 -0.90 16.78 4.86
CA PHE A 578 -0.34 15.88 5.86
C PHE A 578 -1.05 14.54 5.87
N ARG A 579 -0.32 13.53 6.33
CA ARG A 579 -0.74 12.14 6.50
C ARG A 579 -0.63 11.78 7.97
N VAL A 580 -1.66 11.12 8.49
CA VAL A 580 -1.73 10.70 9.89
C VAL A 580 -1.95 9.20 9.95
N ARG A 581 -1.13 8.50 10.73
CA ARG A 581 -1.23 7.05 10.90
C ARG A 581 -0.78 6.62 12.28
N ASN A 582 -1.43 5.61 12.84
CA ASN A 582 -0.93 4.87 13.98
C ASN A 582 -0.50 3.47 13.53
N GLU A 583 0.80 3.19 13.57
CA GLU A 583 1.35 1.92 13.07
C GLU A 583 0.98 0.70 13.92
N ASN A 584 0.41 0.89 15.12
CA ASN A 584 -0.06 -0.21 15.96
C ASN A 584 -1.54 -0.55 15.71
N LEU A 585 -2.25 0.24 14.90
CA LEU A 585 -3.66 0.03 14.58
C LEU A 585 -3.81 -0.42 13.14
N ALA A 586 -4.74 -1.33 12.87
CA ALA A 586 -5.13 -1.72 11.51
C ALA A 586 -6.00 -0.64 10.82
N LEU A 587 -5.53 0.60 10.81
CA LEU A 587 -6.20 1.74 10.18
C LEU A 587 -5.42 2.19 8.94
N ASN A 588 -6.16 2.55 7.89
CA ASN A 588 -5.59 3.23 6.73
C ASN A 588 -5.04 4.61 7.11
N THR A 589 -4.12 5.12 6.30
CA THR A 589 -3.51 6.42 6.57
C THR A 589 -4.49 7.52 6.19
N ILE A 590 -4.81 8.42 7.12
CA ILE A 590 -5.66 9.58 6.82
C ILE A 590 -4.80 10.61 6.10
N LYS A 591 -5.18 11.00 4.88
CA LYS A 591 -4.52 12.02 4.06
C LYS A 591 -5.43 13.24 3.96
N VAL A 592 -4.94 14.37 4.45
CA VAL A 592 -5.57 15.68 4.27
C VAL A 592 -4.71 16.46 3.29
N SER A 593 -5.29 16.95 2.21
CA SER A 593 -4.53 17.61 1.15
C SER A 593 -5.26 18.76 0.49
N GLY A 594 -4.51 19.77 0.08
CA GLY A 594 -4.97 20.89 -0.71
C GLY A 594 -4.13 21.08 -1.96
N TYR A 595 -4.78 21.36 -3.09
CA TYR A 595 -4.15 21.51 -4.40
C TYR A 595 -4.67 22.75 -5.12
N TYR A 596 -3.76 23.36 -5.90
CA TYR A 596 -4.01 24.46 -6.82
C TYR A 596 -3.62 24.05 -8.23
N TYR A 597 -4.49 24.35 -9.20
CA TYR A 597 -4.33 24.00 -10.61
C TYR A 597 -4.29 25.28 -11.46
N PRO A 598 -3.10 25.76 -11.86
CA PRO A 598 -2.95 27.00 -12.63
C PRO A 598 -3.72 27.00 -13.95
N ASN A 599 -3.77 25.85 -14.61
CA ASN A 599 -4.40 25.66 -15.91
C ASN A 599 -5.47 24.55 -15.89
N ALA A 600 -6.33 24.61 -14.86
CA ALA A 600 -7.46 23.69 -14.71
C ALA A 600 -8.36 23.67 -15.97
N PRO A 601 -8.53 22.52 -16.64
CA PRO A 601 -9.51 22.36 -17.71
C PRO A 601 -10.94 22.31 -17.14
N TYR A 602 -11.93 22.77 -17.89
CA TYR A 602 -13.34 22.60 -17.49
C TYR A 602 -13.71 21.10 -17.38
N PRO A 603 -14.42 20.64 -16.33
CA PRO A 603 -15.07 21.38 -15.24
C PRO A 603 -14.26 21.46 -13.92
N VAL A 604 -12.95 21.24 -13.95
CA VAL A 604 -12.09 21.20 -12.76
C VAL A 604 -12.00 22.60 -12.13
N LYS A 605 -12.26 22.68 -10.82
CA LYS A 605 -12.07 23.91 -10.04
C LYS A 605 -10.58 24.16 -9.83
N LYS A 606 -10.15 25.43 -9.80
CA LYS A 606 -8.74 25.81 -9.58
C LYS A 606 -8.18 25.40 -8.23
N LEU A 607 -9.04 25.21 -7.22
CA LEU A 607 -8.66 24.82 -5.87
C LEU A 607 -9.43 23.57 -5.45
N MET A 608 -8.74 22.66 -4.77
CA MET A 608 -9.33 21.48 -4.17
C MET A 608 -8.81 21.29 -2.74
N LEU A 609 -9.72 20.94 -1.84
CA LEU A 609 -9.41 20.40 -0.52
C LEU A 609 -10.05 19.01 -0.43
N GLU A 610 -9.28 18.02 0.00
CA GLU A 610 -9.73 16.64 0.10
C GLU A 610 -9.20 15.99 1.38
N ILE A 611 -10.10 15.29 2.07
CA ILE A 611 -9.78 14.37 3.16
C ILE A 611 -10.10 12.97 2.64
N THR A 612 -9.10 12.11 2.56
CA THR A 612 -9.24 10.74 2.08
C THR A 612 -8.44 9.80 2.96
N THR A 613 -8.70 8.51 2.82
CA THR A 613 -7.87 7.46 3.40
C THR A 613 -7.07 6.79 2.29
N ILE A 614 -5.77 6.62 2.51
CA ILE A 614 -4.88 5.94 1.58
C ILE A 614 -4.46 4.61 2.21
N VAL A 615 -4.52 3.56 1.39
CA VAL A 615 -3.96 2.27 1.77
C VAL A 615 -2.46 2.43 1.92
N ASP A 616 -1.94 1.63 2.82
CA ASP A 616 -0.54 1.53 3.12
C ASP A 616 0.32 1.20 1.88
N PHE A 617 1.12 2.16 1.41
CA PHE A 617 2.04 1.93 0.30
C PHE A 617 3.13 0.95 0.73
N ARG A 618 3.12 -0.24 0.14
CA ARG A 618 4.25 -1.17 0.16
C ARG A 618 4.71 -1.31 -1.28
N PHE A 619 6.00 -1.56 -1.48
CA PHE A 619 6.45 -2.06 -2.77
C PHE A 619 5.65 -3.33 -3.07
N ASP A 620 5.16 -3.46 -4.29
CA ASP A 620 4.60 -4.74 -4.69
C ASP A 620 5.77 -5.66 -5.04
N VAL A 621 6.13 -6.50 -4.08
CA VAL A 621 7.42 -7.19 -4.07
C VAL A 621 7.36 -8.60 -4.65
N SER A 622 6.18 -9.09 -5.03
CA SER A 622 6.07 -10.45 -5.59
C SER A 622 6.62 -10.50 -7.01
N ALA A 623 7.68 -11.28 -7.23
CA ALA A 623 8.23 -11.52 -8.56
C ALA A 623 7.23 -12.28 -9.45
N LEU A 624 6.63 -13.35 -8.92
CA LEU A 624 5.67 -14.19 -9.62
C LEU A 624 4.24 -13.73 -9.31
N ARG A 625 3.43 -13.52 -10.36
CA ARG A 625 2.02 -13.08 -10.26
C ARG A 625 1.19 -13.74 -11.34
N SER A 626 -0.14 -13.60 -11.26
CA SER A 626 -1.01 -14.06 -12.35
C SER A 626 -0.61 -13.39 -13.67
N PRO A 627 -0.37 -14.16 -14.75
CA PRO A 627 -0.12 -13.60 -16.07
C PRO A 627 -1.23 -12.63 -16.48
N SER A 628 -0.88 -11.49 -17.09
CA SER A 628 -1.86 -10.49 -17.54
C SER A 628 -1.42 -9.81 -18.82
N PHE A 629 -2.39 -9.21 -19.53
CA PHE A 629 -2.06 -8.26 -20.60
C PHE A 629 -1.34 -7.04 -20.02
N LEU A 630 -0.44 -6.44 -20.81
CA LEU A 630 0.17 -5.17 -20.43
C LEU A 630 -0.95 -4.12 -20.29
N SER A 631 -1.01 -3.49 -19.13
CA SER A 631 -2.14 -2.64 -18.75
C SER A 631 -2.11 -1.29 -19.49
N PHE A 632 -3.22 -0.92 -20.15
CA PHE A 632 -3.41 0.39 -20.76
C PHE A 632 -4.49 1.20 -20.02
N LYS A 633 -4.14 1.83 -18.90
CA LYS A 633 -5.05 2.70 -18.11
C LYS A 633 -4.33 3.72 -17.25
#